data_AF-A0A522M5D2-F1
#
_entry.id   AF-A0A522M5D2-F1
#
_cell.length_a   1.000
_cell.length_b   1.000
_cell.length_c   1.000
_cell.angle_alpha   90.00
_cell.angle_beta   90.00
_cell.angle_gamma   90.00
#
_symmetry.space_group_name_H-M   'P 1'
#
loop_
_entity.id
_entity.type
_entity.pdbx_description
1 polymer ?
#
loop_
_entity_poly.entity_id
_entity_poly.type
_entity_poly.pdbx_seq_one_letter_code
_entity_poly.pdbx_strand_id
1 'polypeptide(L)'
;MSIDLKEYHAQLDELDPRVRGTLEASFHEAARVMSPQGLHNWLEGARGLSQLGRGNELVITYIQAMPAVVKQVGEDVLKDCIVSAMKLASMVSGEVIQLMFDTLPTAAQRLGDAELLRGYLGLVHQLSAKAPRGLRPMLGHLDELFAKLTLGGLRRWALWGAQAHLRDFPA
;
A
#
# COMPACT_ATOMS: atom_id res chain seq x y z
N MET A 1 22.24 17.05 -4.22
CA MET A 1 21.64 17.74 -3.06
C MET A 1 21.32 16.66 -2.04
N SER A 2 22.00 16.65 -0.90
CA SER A 2 21.76 15.65 0.15
C SER A 2 20.58 16.14 0.98
N ILE A 3 19.47 15.43 0.96
CA ILE A 3 18.31 15.74 1.81
C ILE A 3 18.64 15.20 3.20
N ASP A 4 18.64 16.06 4.20
CA ASP A 4 18.85 15.65 5.59
C ASP A 4 17.49 15.32 6.22
N LEU A 5 17.38 14.14 6.84
CA LEU A 5 16.20 13.76 7.63
C LEU A 5 15.87 14.81 8.69
N LYS A 6 16.89 15.56 9.15
CA LYS A 6 16.74 16.66 10.11
C LYS A 6 15.82 17.78 9.62
N GLU A 7 15.69 17.97 8.32
CA GLU A 7 14.77 18.96 7.73
C GLU A 7 13.29 18.63 8.01
N TYR A 8 13.01 17.39 8.45
CA TYR A 8 11.66 16.88 8.73
C TYR A 8 11.38 16.67 10.22
N HIS A 9 12.29 17.06 11.13
CA HIS A 9 12.17 16.78 12.58
C HIS A 9 10.81 17.20 13.17
N ALA A 10 10.31 18.39 12.81
CA ALA A 10 9.02 18.88 13.30
C ALA A 10 7.84 17.95 12.93
N GLN A 11 7.91 17.26 11.79
CA GLN A 11 6.88 16.29 11.36
C GLN A 11 7.08 14.91 12.00
N LEU A 12 8.29 14.59 12.46
CA LEU A 12 8.64 13.30 13.06
C LEU A 12 8.39 13.27 14.57
N ASP A 13 8.47 14.42 15.25
CA ASP A 13 8.33 14.54 16.70
C ASP A 13 6.92 14.19 17.20
N GLU A 14 5.90 14.34 16.34
CA GLU A 14 4.51 13.98 16.64
C GLU A 14 4.21 12.48 16.42
N LEU A 15 5.12 11.74 15.75
CA LEU A 15 4.92 10.32 15.48
C LEU A 15 5.23 9.47 16.71
N ASP A 16 4.52 8.34 16.81
CA ASP A 16 4.84 7.29 17.77
C ASP A 16 6.32 6.86 17.65
N PRO A 17 7.03 6.64 18.77
CA PRO A 17 8.46 6.32 18.75
C PRO A 17 8.83 5.11 17.88
N ARG A 18 7.96 4.10 17.76
CA ARG A 18 8.23 2.92 16.91
C ARG A 18 8.15 3.26 15.43
N VAL A 19 7.19 4.11 15.06
CA VAL A 19 7.04 4.62 13.69
C VAL A 19 8.25 5.47 13.33
N ARG A 20 8.65 6.39 14.21
CA ARG A 20 9.83 7.24 14.03
C ARG A 20 11.10 6.41 13.85
N GLY A 21 11.37 5.45 14.73
CA GLY A 21 12.55 4.60 14.63
C GLY A 21 12.60 3.78 13.33
N THR A 22 11.44 3.29 12.86
CA THR A 22 11.35 2.59 11.57
C THR A 22 11.65 3.51 10.39
N LEU A 23 11.12 4.73 10.44
CA LEU A 23 11.33 5.75 9.41
C LEU A 23 12.81 6.15 9.32
N GLU A 24 13.45 6.41 10.46
CA GLU A 24 14.89 6.69 10.55
C GLU A 24 15.73 5.54 9.97
N ALA A 25 15.40 4.29 10.31
CA ALA A 25 16.08 3.10 9.79
C ALA A 25 15.88 2.91 8.27
N SER A 26 14.72 3.29 7.74
CA SER A 26 14.36 3.10 6.32
C SER A 26 14.77 4.27 5.42
N PHE A 27 15.07 5.44 5.99
CA PHE A 27 15.28 6.69 5.25
C PHE A 27 16.41 6.58 4.21
N HIS A 28 17.53 5.97 4.57
CA HIS A 28 18.66 5.85 3.66
C HIS A 28 18.36 4.95 2.46
N GLU A 29 17.55 3.91 2.61
CA GLU A 29 17.09 3.11 1.47
C GLU A 29 16.11 3.88 0.60
N ALA A 30 15.13 4.57 1.21
CA ALA A 30 14.19 5.42 0.50
C ALA A 30 14.91 6.50 -0.33
N ALA A 31 15.92 7.16 0.26
CA ALA A 31 16.70 8.21 -0.39
C ALA A 31 17.55 7.75 -1.57
N ARG A 32 17.80 6.44 -1.71
CA ARG A 32 18.49 5.87 -2.89
C ARG A 32 17.60 5.74 -4.10
N VAL A 33 16.28 5.70 -3.92
CA VAL A 33 15.31 5.38 -4.99
C VAL A 33 14.27 6.48 -5.19
N MET A 34 14.18 7.46 -4.29
CA MET A 34 13.27 8.60 -4.35
C MET A 34 14.03 9.90 -4.56
N SER A 35 13.40 10.83 -5.28
CA SER A 35 13.81 12.23 -5.36
C SER A 35 13.51 12.98 -4.05
N PRO A 36 13.95 14.24 -3.89
CA PRO A 36 13.52 15.08 -2.78
C PRO A 36 12.00 15.21 -2.65
N GLN A 37 11.31 15.30 -3.78
CA GLN A 37 9.85 15.37 -3.78
C GLN A 37 9.23 14.02 -3.40
N GLY A 38 9.81 12.91 -3.87
CA GLY A 38 9.41 11.55 -3.49
C GLY A 38 9.55 11.30 -1.99
N LEU A 39 10.69 11.64 -1.40
CA LEU A 39 10.93 11.55 0.04
C LEU A 39 9.93 12.39 0.84
N HIS A 40 9.70 13.63 0.44
CA HIS A 40 8.68 14.46 1.08
C HIS A 40 7.29 13.81 1.02
N ASN A 41 6.87 13.32 -0.15
CA ASN A 41 5.58 12.64 -0.32
C ASN A 41 5.48 11.35 0.52
N TRP A 42 6.58 10.61 0.67
CA TRP A 42 6.65 9.40 1.48
C TRP A 42 6.50 9.71 2.98
N LEU A 43 7.20 10.72 3.48
CA LEU A 43 7.10 11.19 4.86
C LEU A 43 5.69 11.72 5.18
N GLU A 44 5.13 12.52 4.26
CA GLU A 44 3.75 13.01 4.36
C GLU A 44 2.73 11.88 4.35
N GLY A 45 2.96 10.82 3.56
CA GLY A 45 2.16 9.61 3.57
C GLY A 45 2.18 8.88 4.91
N ALA A 46 3.36 8.71 5.51
CA ALA A 46 3.50 8.10 6.83
C ALA A 46 2.75 8.91 7.91
N ARG A 47 2.88 10.24 7.86
CA ARG A 47 2.15 11.16 8.76
C ARG A 47 0.64 11.04 8.58
N GLY A 48 0.15 11.08 7.33
CA GLY A 48 -1.27 10.94 7.03
C GLY A 48 -1.85 9.60 7.51
N LEU A 49 -1.11 8.50 7.35
CA LEU A 49 -1.51 7.19 7.87
C LEU A 49 -1.49 7.13 9.40
N SER A 50 -0.54 7.80 10.05
CA SER A 50 -0.51 7.91 11.53
C SER A 50 -1.75 8.63 12.06
N GLN A 51 -2.14 9.74 11.42
CA GLN A 51 -3.33 10.51 11.79
C GLN A 51 -4.65 9.77 11.53
N LEU A 52 -4.64 8.76 10.64
CA LEU A 52 -5.81 7.92 10.38
C LEU A 52 -6.23 7.08 11.59
N GLY A 53 -5.33 6.87 12.56
CA GLY A 53 -5.64 6.17 13.82
C GLY A 53 -5.95 4.68 13.65
N ARG A 54 -5.38 4.03 12.62
CA ARG A 54 -5.63 2.62 12.28
C ARG A 54 -4.54 1.64 12.75
N GLY A 55 -3.69 2.10 13.67
CA GLY A 55 -2.62 1.32 14.29
C GLY A 55 -1.25 1.57 13.65
N ASN A 56 -0.19 1.53 14.46
CA ASN A 56 1.16 1.87 14.02
C ASN A 56 1.74 0.84 13.04
N GLU A 57 1.32 -0.43 13.12
CA GLU A 57 1.81 -1.50 12.22
C GLU A 57 1.47 -1.22 10.76
N LEU A 58 0.32 -0.57 10.49
CA LEU A 58 -0.03 -0.08 9.16
C LEU A 58 1.00 0.94 8.65
N VAL A 59 1.36 1.91 9.49
CA VAL A 59 2.30 2.98 9.14
C VAL A 59 3.70 2.43 8.93
N ILE A 60 4.14 1.53 9.82
CA ILE A 60 5.43 0.82 9.74
C ILE A 60 5.51 0.01 8.44
N THR A 61 4.46 -0.75 8.12
CA THR A 61 4.39 -1.54 6.88
C THR A 61 4.49 -0.64 5.65
N TYR A 62 3.79 0.49 5.64
CA TYR A 62 3.91 1.48 4.56
C TYR A 62 5.35 2.01 4.40
N ILE A 63 5.97 2.42 5.51
CA ILE A 63 7.35 2.94 5.52
C ILE A 63 8.30 1.91 4.90
N GLN A 64 8.20 0.65 5.31
CA GLN A 64 9.10 -0.41 4.87
C GLN A 64 8.83 -0.87 3.43
N ALA A 65 7.57 -0.95 3.01
CA ALA A 65 7.19 -1.49 1.70
C ALA A 65 7.46 -0.51 0.55
N MET A 66 7.21 0.79 0.76
CA MET A 66 7.18 1.75 -0.35
C MET A 66 8.50 1.98 -1.08
N PRO A 67 9.70 1.94 -0.46
CA PRO A 67 10.96 2.02 -1.21
C PRO A 67 11.07 0.96 -2.31
N ALA A 68 10.70 -0.29 -2.03
CA ALA A 68 10.71 -1.37 -3.02
C ALA A 68 9.68 -1.13 -4.14
N VAL A 69 8.50 -0.61 -3.79
CA VAL A 69 7.46 -0.24 -4.77
C VAL A 69 7.96 0.87 -5.69
N VAL A 70 8.50 1.95 -5.13
CA VAL A 70 9.03 3.09 -5.90
C VAL A 70 10.17 2.68 -6.80
N LYS A 71 11.10 1.85 -6.30
CA LYS A 71 12.20 1.32 -7.11
C LYS A 71 11.70 0.59 -8.36
N GLN A 72 10.55 -0.06 -8.26
CA GLN A 72 10.02 -0.91 -9.32
C GLN A 72 9.15 -0.17 -10.32
N VAL A 73 8.31 0.78 -9.87
CA VAL A 73 7.32 1.45 -10.74
C VAL A 73 7.38 2.98 -10.74
N GLY A 74 8.32 3.58 -10.01
CA GLY A 74 8.50 5.03 -9.91
C GLY A 74 7.76 5.66 -8.72
N GLU A 75 8.15 6.89 -8.38
CA GLU A 75 7.68 7.59 -7.16
C GLU A 75 6.29 8.23 -7.27
N ASP A 76 5.76 8.37 -8.48
CA ASP A 76 4.44 8.98 -8.72
C ASP A 76 3.30 8.21 -8.03
N VAL A 77 3.49 6.92 -7.77
CA VAL A 77 2.49 6.06 -7.11
C VAL A 77 2.35 6.30 -5.61
N LEU A 78 3.27 7.05 -4.98
CA LEU A 78 3.24 7.30 -3.52
C LEU A 78 1.90 7.90 -3.09
N LYS A 79 1.45 8.94 -3.81
CA LYS A 79 0.17 9.61 -3.54
C LYS A 79 -1.02 8.70 -3.84
N ASP A 80 -0.96 7.94 -4.93
CA ASP A 80 -2.01 6.98 -5.30
C ASP A 80 -2.23 5.92 -4.22
N CYS A 81 -1.15 5.40 -3.63
CA CYS A 81 -1.21 4.41 -2.55
C CYS A 81 -1.85 4.99 -1.27
N ILE A 82 -1.48 6.22 -0.89
CA ILE A 82 -2.07 6.90 0.26
C ILE A 82 -3.56 7.20 0.03
N VAL A 83 -3.92 7.76 -1.13
CA VAL A 83 -5.32 8.01 -1.48
C VAL A 83 -6.14 6.72 -1.47
N SER A 84 -5.57 5.61 -1.94
CA SER A 84 -6.22 4.30 -1.91
C SER A 84 -6.42 3.80 -0.47
N ALA A 85 -5.43 3.93 0.41
CA ALA A 85 -5.57 3.62 1.82
C ALA A 85 -6.66 4.45 2.50
N MET A 86 -6.74 5.76 2.21
CA MET A 86 -7.78 6.65 2.75
C MET A 86 -9.18 6.23 2.31
N LYS A 87 -9.36 5.84 1.04
CA LYS A 87 -10.64 5.31 0.54
C LYS A 87 -11.02 4.00 1.24
N LEU A 88 -10.05 3.11 1.46
CA LEU A 88 -10.27 1.83 2.13
C LEU A 88 -10.57 1.98 3.63
N ALA A 89 -10.08 3.04 4.27
CA ALA A 89 -10.23 3.27 5.71
C ALA A 89 -11.68 3.25 6.21
N SER A 90 -12.66 3.65 5.39
CA SER A 90 -14.08 3.61 5.75
C SER A 90 -14.77 2.29 5.42
N MET A 91 -14.08 1.37 4.75
CA MET A 91 -14.67 0.16 4.14
C MET A 91 -14.15 -1.15 4.75
N VAL A 92 -12.91 -1.13 5.26
CA VAL A 92 -12.22 -2.32 5.80
C VAL A 92 -11.43 -1.99 7.06
N SER A 93 -10.97 -3.02 7.77
CA SER A 93 -10.12 -2.84 8.96
C SER A 93 -8.72 -2.35 8.59
N GLY A 94 -8.01 -1.77 9.58
CA GLY A 94 -6.61 -1.35 9.42
C GLY A 94 -5.70 -2.50 9.00
N GLU A 95 -5.95 -3.72 9.48
CA GLU A 95 -5.21 -4.92 9.10
C GLU A 95 -5.31 -5.25 7.60
N VAL A 96 -6.45 -4.99 6.96
CA VAL A 96 -6.60 -5.24 5.50
C VAL A 96 -5.81 -4.20 4.71
N ILE A 97 -5.77 -2.94 5.17
CA ILE A 97 -4.97 -1.88 4.55
C ILE A 97 -3.48 -2.17 4.75
N GLN A 98 -3.11 -2.65 5.93
CA GLN A 98 -1.74 -3.09 6.23
C GLN A 98 -1.34 -4.21 5.26
N LEU A 99 -2.17 -5.25 5.12
CA LEU A 99 -1.93 -6.35 4.19
C LEU A 99 -1.86 -5.90 2.73
N MET A 100 -2.64 -4.88 2.35
CA MET A 100 -2.51 -4.25 1.02
C MET A 100 -1.10 -3.67 0.87
N PHE A 101 -0.61 -2.86 1.81
CA PHE A 101 0.75 -2.31 1.74
C PHE A 101 1.84 -3.39 1.77
N ASP A 102 1.69 -4.40 2.63
CA ASP A 102 2.62 -5.54 2.74
C ASP A 102 2.80 -6.30 1.41
N THR A 103 1.71 -6.38 0.63
CA THR A 103 1.69 -7.08 -0.65
C THR A 103 1.96 -6.17 -1.86
N LEU A 104 2.07 -4.85 -1.67
CA LEU A 104 2.36 -3.92 -2.77
C LEU A 104 3.73 -4.15 -3.44
N PRO A 105 4.83 -4.50 -2.74
CA PRO A 105 6.09 -4.81 -3.41
C PRO A 105 5.95 -5.96 -4.42
N THR A 106 5.22 -7.02 -4.05
CA THR A 106 4.89 -8.14 -4.95
C THR A 106 4.06 -7.67 -6.14
N ALA A 107 3.03 -6.86 -5.91
CA ALA A 107 2.21 -6.30 -6.99
C ALA A 107 3.06 -5.44 -7.94
N ALA A 108 3.89 -4.55 -7.40
CA ALA A 108 4.78 -3.68 -8.17
C ALA A 108 5.75 -4.50 -9.01
N GLN A 109 6.37 -5.55 -8.44
CA GLN A 109 7.30 -6.43 -9.15
C GLN A 109 6.63 -7.18 -10.30
N ARG A 110 5.41 -7.67 -10.09
CA ARG A 110 4.67 -8.45 -11.10
C ARG A 110 4.08 -7.56 -12.20
N LEU A 111 3.62 -6.35 -11.86
CA LEU A 111 2.98 -5.43 -12.79
C LEU A 111 4.00 -4.59 -13.57
N GLY A 112 5.09 -4.16 -12.93
CA GLY A 112 6.21 -3.46 -13.57
C GLY A 112 5.90 -2.06 -14.11
N ASP A 113 4.71 -1.51 -13.85
CA ASP A 113 4.27 -0.21 -14.36
C ASP A 113 3.32 0.50 -13.38
N ALA A 114 3.43 1.83 -13.33
CA ALA A 114 2.66 2.68 -12.43
C ALA A 114 1.15 2.71 -12.75
N GLU A 115 0.77 2.72 -14.03
CA GLU A 115 -0.64 2.67 -14.42
C GLU A 115 -1.27 1.32 -14.09
N LEU A 116 -0.53 0.23 -14.30
CA LEU A 116 -0.99 -1.09 -13.88
C LEU A 116 -1.16 -1.16 -12.36
N LEU A 117 -0.23 -0.61 -11.58
CA LEU A 117 -0.37 -0.57 -10.12
C LEU A 117 -1.59 0.28 -9.69
N ARG A 118 -1.82 1.43 -10.33
CA ARG A 118 -3.07 2.21 -10.13
C ARG A 118 -4.32 1.41 -10.47
N GLY A 119 -4.29 0.66 -11.57
CA GLY A 119 -5.38 -0.23 -11.96
C GLY A 119 -5.65 -1.34 -10.93
N TYR A 120 -4.60 -1.86 -10.30
CA TYR A 120 -4.66 -2.83 -9.20
C TYR A 120 -5.27 -2.21 -7.93
N LEU A 121 -4.78 -1.04 -7.49
CA LEU A 121 -5.38 -0.32 -6.37
C LEU A 121 -6.88 -0.03 -6.58
N GLY A 122 -7.24 0.36 -7.81
CA GLY A 122 -8.64 0.53 -8.21
C GLY A 122 -9.47 -0.77 -8.12
N LEU A 123 -8.88 -1.92 -8.46
CA LEU A 123 -9.52 -3.22 -8.27
C LEU A 123 -9.73 -3.55 -6.79
N VAL A 124 -8.72 -3.34 -5.94
CA VAL A 124 -8.82 -3.57 -4.48
C VAL A 124 -9.96 -2.73 -3.89
N HIS A 125 -10.04 -1.45 -4.26
CA HIS A 125 -11.14 -0.57 -3.85
C HIS A 125 -12.51 -1.02 -4.40
N GLN A 126 -12.59 -1.51 -5.64
CA GLN A 126 -13.84 -2.05 -6.17
C GLN A 126 -14.30 -3.30 -5.40
N LEU A 127 -13.35 -4.16 -5.01
CA LEU A 127 -13.63 -5.38 -4.26
C LEU A 127 -13.98 -5.10 -2.80
N SER A 128 -13.43 -4.06 -2.16
CA SER A 128 -13.86 -3.68 -0.80
C SER A 128 -15.34 -3.32 -0.73
N ALA A 129 -15.91 -2.75 -1.80
CA ALA A 129 -17.34 -2.45 -1.88
C ALA A 129 -18.21 -3.69 -2.12
N LYS A 130 -17.69 -4.71 -2.81
CA LYS A 130 -18.48 -5.86 -3.29
C LYS A 130 -18.34 -7.10 -2.42
N ALA A 131 -17.11 -7.39 -1.98
CA ALA A 131 -16.75 -8.59 -1.24
C ALA A 131 -15.59 -8.29 -0.27
N PRO A 132 -15.77 -7.42 0.74
CA PRO A 132 -14.70 -7.01 1.64
C PRO A 132 -14.04 -8.18 2.39
N ARG A 133 -14.81 -9.23 2.72
CA ARG A 133 -14.30 -10.46 3.35
C ARG A 133 -13.36 -11.25 2.44
N GLY A 134 -13.51 -11.12 1.12
CA GLY A 134 -12.66 -11.78 0.12
C GLY A 134 -11.30 -11.10 -0.08
N LEU A 135 -11.10 -9.88 0.42
CA LEU A 135 -9.83 -9.17 0.24
C LEU A 135 -8.67 -9.84 0.97
N ARG A 136 -8.85 -10.21 2.23
CA ARG A 136 -7.78 -10.85 3.02
C ARG A 136 -7.26 -12.14 2.38
N PRO A 137 -8.10 -13.12 2.01
CA PRO A 137 -7.61 -14.33 1.33
C PRO A 137 -7.02 -14.02 -0.05
N MET A 138 -7.57 -13.07 -0.82
CA MET A 138 -6.99 -12.69 -2.11
C MET A 138 -5.59 -12.09 -1.95
N LEU A 139 -5.42 -11.12 -1.06
CA LEU A 139 -4.13 -10.47 -0.81
C LEU A 139 -3.11 -11.47 -0.24
N GLY A 140 -3.54 -12.38 0.63
CA GLY A 140 -2.67 -13.44 1.17
C GLY A 140 -2.13 -14.43 0.12
N HIS A 141 -2.77 -14.52 -1.06
CA HIS A 141 -2.33 -15.38 -2.17
C HIS A 141 -1.88 -14.57 -3.39
N LEU A 142 -1.56 -13.29 -3.23
CA LEU A 142 -1.34 -12.38 -4.34
C LEU A 142 -0.20 -12.82 -5.28
N ASP A 143 0.89 -13.37 -4.74
CA ASP A 143 2.00 -13.86 -5.54
C ASP A 143 1.58 -15.03 -6.45
N GLU A 144 0.86 -16.01 -5.91
CA GLU A 144 0.34 -17.14 -6.68
C GLU A 144 -0.66 -16.67 -7.75
N LEU A 145 -1.53 -15.73 -7.40
CA LEU A 145 -2.50 -15.16 -8.33
C LEU A 145 -1.79 -14.45 -9.49
N PHE A 146 -0.78 -13.62 -9.23
CA PHE A 146 -0.03 -12.94 -10.29
C PHE A 146 0.92 -13.87 -11.06
N ALA A 147 1.31 -15.02 -10.51
CA ALA A 147 2.03 -16.03 -11.27
C ALA A 147 1.16 -16.66 -12.37
N LYS A 148 -0.17 -16.62 -12.24
CA LYS A 148 -1.14 -17.26 -13.15
C LYS A 148 -1.96 -16.25 -13.97
N LEU A 149 -2.15 -15.04 -13.45
CA LEU A 149 -3.09 -14.07 -13.99
C LEU A 149 -2.41 -12.73 -14.22
N THR A 150 -2.67 -12.14 -15.41
CA THR A 150 -2.45 -10.71 -15.61
C THR A 150 -3.41 -9.90 -14.74
N LEU A 151 -3.18 -8.60 -14.58
CA LEU A 151 -4.13 -7.71 -13.87
C LEU A 151 -5.57 -7.82 -14.44
N GLY A 152 -5.70 -7.91 -15.76
CA GLY A 152 -7.00 -8.12 -16.40
C GLY A 152 -7.61 -9.48 -16.06
N GLY A 153 -6.78 -10.53 -15.98
CA GLY A 153 -7.19 -11.86 -15.53
C GLY A 153 -7.65 -11.86 -14.08
N LEU A 154 -6.86 -11.26 -13.18
CA LEU A 154 -7.19 -11.11 -11.76
C LEU A 154 -8.51 -10.36 -11.56
N ARG A 155 -8.71 -9.25 -12.28
CA ARG A 155 -9.97 -8.47 -12.25
C ARG A 155 -11.17 -9.34 -12.60
N ARG A 156 -11.11 -10.09 -13.71
CA ARG A 156 -12.22 -10.96 -14.13
C ARG A 156 -12.47 -12.08 -13.13
N TRP A 157 -11.40 -12.74 -12.69
CA TRP A 157 -11.47 -13.83 -11.72
C TRP A 157 -12.10 -13.38 -10.40
N ALA A 158 -11.61 -12.27 -9.83
CA ALA A 158 -12.08 -11.78 -8.54
C ALA A 158 -13.52 -11.26 -8.60
N LEU A 159 -13.87 -10.50 -9.65
CA LEU A 159 -15.23 -9.96 -9.79
C LEU A 159 -16.26 -11.05 -10.09
N TRP A 160 -15.90 -12.05 -10.90
CA TRP A 160 -16.77 -13.19 -11.13
C TRP A 160 -16.97 -14.01 -9.84
N GLY A 161 -15.88 -14.29 -9.11
CA GLY A 161 -15.96 -15.00 -7.82
C GLY A 161 -16.86 -14.26 -6.82
N ALA A 162 -16.68 -12.94 -6.68
CA ALA A 162 -17.52 -12.10 -5.83
C ALA A 162 -19.01 -12.11 -6.23
N GLN A 163 -19.32 -12.24 -7.53
CA GLN A 163 -20.68 -12.32 -8.02
C GLN A 163 -21.29 -13.72 -7.82
N ALA A 164 -20.54 -14.77 -8.18
CA ALA A 164 -21.00 -16.15 -8.13
C ALA A 164 -21.24 -16.64 -6.69
N HIS A 165 -20.37 -16.22 -5.76
CA HIS A 165 -20.40 -16.63 -4.36
C HIS A 165 -20.94 -15.53 -3.42
N LEU A 166 -21.66 -14.53 -3.95
CA LEU A 166 -22.14 -13.38 -3.16
C LEU A 166 -22.99 -13.79 -1.94
N ARG A 167 -23.66 -14.95 -2.01
CA ARG A 167 -24.53 -15.50 -0.97
C ARG A 167 -23.92 -16.68 -0.21
N ASP A 168 -22.67 -17.01 -0.51
CA ASP A 168 -21.94 -18.13 0.06
C ASP A 168 -21.25 -17.68 1.35
N PHE A 169 -22.07 -17.56 2.41
CA PHE A 169 -21.64 -17.12 3.73
C PHE A 169 -21.18 -18.21 4.72
N PRO A 170 -21.41 -19.53 4.50
CA PRO A 170 -20.79 -20.56 5.34
C PRO A 170 -19.27 -20.59 5.13
N ALA A 171 -18.52 -20.61 6.23
CA ALA A 171 -17.08 -20.89 6.28
C ALA A 171 -16.84 -22.13 7.12
#